data_AF-A0A851GF71-F1
#
_entry.id   AF-A0A851GF71-F1
#
_cell.length_a   1.000
_cell.length_b   1.000
_cell.length_c   1.000
_cell.angle_alpha   90.00
_cell.angle_beta   90.00
_cell.angle_gamma   90.00
#
_symmetry.space_group_name_H-M   'P 1'
#
loop_
_entity.id
_entity.type
_entity.pdbx_description
1 polymer ?
#
loop_
_entity_poly.entity_id
_entity_poly.type
_entity_poly.pdbx_seq_one_letter_code
_entity_poly.pdbx_strand_id
1 'polypeptide(L)'
;MSNPQEWYFTDAAGQQTGPITPEQLQQLAASGQITAETNVWTEGLAEWLPATQVEGLIPAAPMAAAVPAQAPMQAAAPAQALASNPYASPGYGAQAAPQAGGDYPIPVVGKANFKLYVSLLLGGIALFIGGAALAGSESTAGLGVALFFIGGLMMIWPAILNYVFLYRIWALIQPGGASISPGKAVGFLFIPIFGAIWAFIVLFKLPGEWNEITSRYSNTQSAPKLGIGTVFCLIFIPVIGSILWVAEISKAINFMVNARMMPVQNTQPAAGGGGLSFY
;
A
#
# COMPACT_ATOMS: atom_id res chain seq x y z
N MET A 1 11.53 -62.63 9.01
CA MET A 1 12.18 -62.07 7.81
C MET A 1 11.66 -60.66 7.69
N SER A 2 12.44 -59.67 8.12
CA SER A 2 12.04 -58.25 8.10
C SER A 2 12.29 -57.72 6.68
N ASN A 3 11.25 -57.18 6.03
CA ASN A 3 11.37 -56.62 4.69
C ASN A 3 12.35 -55.42 4.72
N PRO A 4 13.28 -55.27 3.76
CA PRO A 4 14.14 -54.09 3.72
C PRO A 4 13.27 -52.85 3.54
N GLN A 5 13.43 -51.87 4.42
CA GLN A 5 12.61 -50.66 4.44
C GLN A 5 13.02 -49.76 3.26
N GLU A 6 12.17 -49.65 2.25
CA GLU A 6 12.44 -48.85 1.05
C GLU A 6 12.12 -47.36 1.28
N TRP A 7 13.03 -46.49 0.85
CA TRP A 7 12.91 -45.04 1.02
C TRP A 7 12.90 -44.33 -0.33
N TYR A 8 12.17 -43.22 -0.37
CA TYR A 8 12.07 -42.32 -1.51
C TYR A 8 12.35 -40.89 -1.05
N PHE A 9 12.94 -40.07 -1.90
CA PHE A 9 13.15 -38.65 -1.61
C PHE A 9 12.85 -37.81 -2.85
N THR A 10 12.50 -36.54 -2.66
CA THR A 10 12.32 -35.58 -3.76
C THR A 10 13.61 -34.82 -4.01
N ASP A 11 14.13 -34.81 -5.24
CA ASP A 11 15.31 -34.00 -5.56
C ASP A 11 15.00 -32.49 -5.56
N ALA A 12 16.03 -31.65 -5.74
CA ALA A 12 15.88 -30.20 -5.82
C ALA A 12 15.04 -29.71 -7.01
N ALA A 13 14.73 -30.59 -7.98
CA ALA A 13 13.84 -30.33 -9.10
C ALA A 13 12.39 -30.82 -8.83
N GLY A 14 12.13 -31.38 -7.64
CA GLY A 14 10.81 -31.88 -7.22
C GLY A 14 10.46 -33.25 -7.79
N GLN A 15 11.42 -33.99 -8.37
CA GLN A 15 11.19 -35.34 -8.87
C GLN A 15 11.41 -36.37 -7.76
N GLN A 16 10.44 -37.29 -7.62
CA GLN A 16 10.55 -38.43 -6.71
C GLN A 16 11.59 -39.42 -7.24
N THR A 17 12.61 -39.68 -6.43
CA THR A 17 13.67 -40.66 -6.70
C THR A 17 13.61 -41.78 -5.67
N GLY A 18 13.52 -43.03 -6.15
CA GLY A 18 13.57 -44.25 -5.32
C GLY A 18 13.05 -45.48 -6.08
N PRO A 19 13.07 -46.69 -5.47
CA PRO A 19 13.41 -46.99 -4.07
C PRO A 19 14.92 -47.05 -3.81
N ILE A 20 15.35 -46.47 -2.70
CA ILE A 20 16.73 -46.57 -2.18
C ILE A 20 16.74 -47.14 -0.76
N THR A 21 17.85 -47.76 -0.36
CA THR A 21 18.02 -48.32 0.99
C THR A 21 18.34 -47.22 2.00
N PRO A 22 18.05 -47.43 3.30
CA PRO A 22 18.29 -46.43 4.34
C PRO A 22 19.77 -46.05 4.48
N GLU A 23 20.70 -46.97 4.23
CA GLU A 23 22.14 -46.70 4.24
C GLU A 23 22.53 -45.75 3.09
N GLN A 24 21.85 -45.85 1.94
CA GLN A 24 22.11 -45.03 0.77
C GLN A 24 21.51 -43.63 0.93
N LEU A 25 20.34 -43.54 1.58
CA LEU A 25 19.74 -42.28 2.01
C LEU A 25 20.65 -41.52 2.97
N GLN A 26 21.27 -42.21 3.93
CA GLN A 26 22.20 -41.60 4.88
C GLN A 26 23.51 -41.13 4.21
N GLN A 27 23.99 -41.85 3.19
CA GLN A 27 25.13 -41.40 2.37
C GLN A 27 24.80 -40.16 1.53
N LEU A 28 23.59 -40.06 1.00
CA LEU A 28 23.12 -38.88 0.25
C LEU A 28 22.87 -37.66 1.15
N ALA A 29 22.46 -37.89 2.40
CA ALA A 29 22.42 -36.85 3.42
C ALA A 29 23.84 -36.40 3.82
N ALA A 30 24.78 -37.34 3.97
CA ALA A 30 26.17 -37.04 4.30
C ALA A 30 26.92 -36.33 3.17
N SER A 31 26.56 -36.58 1.90
CA SER A 31 27.13 -35.87 0.74
C SER A 31 26.50 -34.49 0.51
N GLY A 32 25.47 -34.11 1.27
CA GLY A 32 24.76 -32.84 1.15
C GLY A 32 23.77 -32.76 -0.02
N GLN A 33 23.50 -33.89 -0.69
CA GLN A 33 22.55 -33.97 -1.80
C GLN A 33 21.10 -33.99 -1.30
N ILE A 34 20.89 -34.45 -0.07
CA ILE A 34 19.63 -34.34 0.67
C ILE A 34 19.84 -33.31 1.78
N THR A 35 19.08 -32.21 1.70
CA THR A 35 19.15 -31.10 2.65
C THR A 35 18.06 -31.20 3.70
N ALA A 36 18.15 -30.35 4.73
CA ALA A 36 17.18 -30.25 5.82
C ALA A 36 15.71 -30.06 5.39
N GLU A 37 15.50 -29.52 4.20
CA GLU A 37 14.19 -29.20 3.61
C GLU A 37 13.72 -30.26 2.60
N THR A 38 14.54 -31.28 2.33
CA THR A 38 14.24 -32.32 1.34
C THR A 38 13.20 -33.29 1.91
N ASN A 39 12.10 -33.50 1.17
CA ASN A 39 11.05 -34.41 1.59
C ASN A 39 11.45 -35.86 1.35
N VAL A 40 11.28 -36.69 2.37
CA VAL A 40 11.55 -38.13 2.37
C VAL A 40 10.28 -38.89 2.74
N TRP A 41 10.12 -40.07 2.16
CA TRP A 41 8.99 -40.96 2.41
C TRP A 41 9.44 -42.41 2.44
N THR A 42 8.76 -43.24 3.22
CA THR A 42 8.96 -44.69 3.30
C THR A 42 7.63 -45.39 3.48
N GLU A 43 7.57 -46.67 3.11
CA GLU A 43 6.41 -47.54 3.25
C GLU A 43 6.08 -47.77 4.73
N GLY A 44 5.36 -46.81 5.32
CA GLY A 44 5.08 -46.70 6.76
C GLY A 44 4.71 -45.28 7.21
N LEU A 45 5.01 -44.26 6.41
CA LEU A 45 4.58 -42.87 6.65
C LEU A 45 3.33 -42.55 5.84
N ALA A 46 2.34 -41.91 6.48
CA ALA A 46 1.08 -41.52 5.85
C ALA A 46 1.26 -40.41 4.80
N GLU A 47 2.27 -39.55 4.97
CA GLU A 47 2.58 -38.41 4.10
C GLU A 47 4.10 -38.22 3.99
N TRP A 48 4.56 -37.38 3.05
CA TRP A 48 5.96 -37.02 2.88
C TRP A 48 6.41 -36.10 4.01
N LEU A 49 7.52 -36.42 4.68
CA LEU A 49 8.06 -35.60 5.76
C LEU A 49 9.43 -35.01 5.38
N PRO A 50 9.74 -33.77 5.78
CA PRO A 50 11.07 -33.21 5.57
C PRO A 50 12.13 -33.99 6.36
N ALA A 51 13.32 -34.15 5.80
CA ALA A 51 14.42 -34.93 6.36
C ALA A 51 14.86 -34.46 7.77
N THR A 52 14.53 -33.24 8.17
CA THR A 52 14.72 -32.70 9.53
C THR A 52 13.79 -33.27 10.59
N GLN A 53 12.60 -33.74 10.20
CA GLN A 53 11.64 -34.34 11.13
C GLN A 53 11.91 -35.82 11.37
N VAL A 54 12.79 -36.44 10.57
CA VAL A 54 13.19 -37.83 10.77
C VAL A 54 14.48 -37.88 11.60
N GLU A 55 14.31 -38.27 12.86
CA GLU A 55 15.36 -38.28 13.88
C GLU A 55 16.51 -39.23 13.46
N GLY A 56 17.73 -38.69 13.31
CA GLY A 56 18.95 -39.45 12.99
C GLY A 56 19.41 -39.47 11.52
N LEU A 57 18.69 -38.83 10.60
CA LEU A 57 19.05 -38.82 9.16
C LEU A 57 20.12 -37.78 8.77
N ILE A 58 20.27 -36.70 9.55
CA ILE A 58 21.23 -35.63 9.26
C ILE A 58 22.26 -35.59 10.40
N PRO A 59 23.55 -35.90 10.14
CA PRO A 59 24.59 -35.70 11.14
C PRO A 59 24.71 -34.21 11.46
N ALA A 60 24.57 -33.85 12.74
CA ALA A 60 24.67 -32.49 13.22
C ALA A 60 26.06 -31.90 12.89
N ALA A 61 26.14 -31.10 11.82
CA ALA A 61 27.35 -30.38 11.48
C ALA A 61 27.59 -29.23 12.49
N PRO A 62 28.86 -28.91 12.83
CA PRO A 62 29.17 -27.99 13.91
C PRO A 62 28.70 -26.57 13.60
N MET A 63 28.12 -25.94 14.63
CA MET A 63 27.73 -24.54 14.67
C MET A 63 28.96 -23.65 14.44
N ALA A 64 29.22 -23.25 13.19
CA ALA A 64 30.22 -22.24 12.86
C ALA A 64 29.62 -20.85 13.09
N ALA A 65 30.37 -20.04 13.84
CA ALA A 65 29.98 -18.76 14.39
C ALA A 65 29.35 -17.80 13.37
N ALA A 66 28.26 -17.15 13.78
CA ALA A 66 27.67 -16.02 13.10
C ALA A 66 28.65 -14.84 13.07
N VAL A 67 29.16 -14.52 11.89
CA VAL A 67 29.70 -13.20 11.54
C VAL A 67 28.74 -12.60 10.52
N PRO A 68 28.12 -11.43 10.75
CA PRO A 68 27.24 -10.80 9.77
C PRO A 68 28.11 -10.08 8.73
N ALA A 69 28.30 -10.69 7.57
CA ALA A 69 28.92 -10.06 6.41
C ALA A 69 28.13 -10.37 5.13
N GLN A 70 27.34 -9.38 4.71
CA GLN A 70 26.96 -8.99 3.33
C GLN A 70 26.69 -10.11 2.31
N ALA A 71 25.41 -10.28 1.96
CA ALA A 71 24.98 -11.06 0.81
C ALA A 71 25.38 -10.37 -0.52
N PRO A 72 26.05 -11.06 -1.45
CA PRO A 72 26.14 -10.65 -2.85
C PRO A 72 24.76 -10.79 -3.53
N MET A 73 24.34 -9.76 -4.25
CA MET A 73 23.22 -9.81 -5.18
C MET A 73 23.54 -10.79 -6.32
N GLN A 74 22.71 -11.82 -6.51
CA GLN A 74 22.57 -12.52 -7.79
C GLN A 74 21.06 -12.82 -8.00
N ALA A 75 20.61 -12.63 -9.25
CA ALA A 75 19.25 -12.25 -9.64
C ALA A 75 18.14 -13.27 -9.33
N ALA A 76 17.04 -12.78 -8.73
CA ALA A 76 15.77 -13.50 -8.66
C ALA A 76 14.98 -13.33 -9.98
N ALA A 77 14.73 -14.45 -10.65
CA ALA A 77 13.76 -14.60 -11.73
C ALA A 77 12.31 -14.48 -11.20
N PRO A 78 11.30 -14.26 -12.05
CA PRO A 78 10.12 -13.46 -11.70
C PRO A 78 9.15 -14.16 -10.76
N ALA A 79 8.72 -13.44 -9.73
CA ALA A 79 7.60 -13.80 -8.89
C ALA A 79 6.31 -13.81 -9.74
N GLN A 80 5.92 -14.99 -10.19
CA GLN A 80 4.60 -15.22 -10.75
C GLN A 80 3.54 -14.91 -9.69
N ALA A 81 2.46 -14.28 -10.17
CA ALA A 81 1.42 -13.64 -9.40
C ALA A 81 0.84 -14.54 -8.30
N LEU A 82 0.93 -14.06 -7.06
CA LEU A 82 -0.07 -14.36 -6.03
C LEU A 82 -1.38 -13.71 -6.50
N ALA A 83 -2.20 -14.54 -7.13
CA ALA A 83 -3.50 -14.20 -7.67
C ALA A 83 -4.47 -13.74 -6.57
N SER A 84 -5.19 -12.67 -6.90
CA SER A 84 -6.51 -12.27 -6.40
C SER A 84 -6.71 -12.15 -4.88
N ASN A 85 -6.45 -10.96 -4.34
CA ASN A 85 -7.17 -10.50 -3.15
C ASN A 85 -8.63 -10.18 -3.56
N PRO A 86 -9.67 -10.84 -3.03
CA PRO A 86 -11.07 -10.59 -3.38
C PRO A 86 -11.60 -9.22 -2.92
N TYR A 87 -10.83 -8.48 -2.12
CA TYR A 87 -11.06 -7.08 -1.75
C TYR A 87 -10.13 -6.10 -2.49
N ALA A 88 -9.34 -6.55 -3.45
CA ALA A 88 -8.62 -5.64 -4.33
C ALA A 88 -9.63 -4.85 -5.15
N SER A 89 -9.66 -3.52 -4.98
CA SER A 89 -10.51 -2.68 -5.80
C SER A 89 -10.12 -2.84 -7.27
N PRO A 90 -11.08 -3.14 -8.17
CA PRO A 90 -10.79 -3.33 -9.59
C PRO A 90 -10.26 -2.01 -10.17
N GLY A 91 -8.96 -1.97 -10.48
CA GLY A 91 -8.31 -0.79 -11.06
C GLY A 91 -6.86 -0.55 -10.65
N TYR A 92 -6.37 -1.15 -9.55
CA TYR A 92 -4.98 -1.03 -9.12
C TYR A 92 -4.20 -2.32 -9.39
N GLY A 93 -4.00 -2.62 -10.68
CA GLY A 93 -3.00 -3.60 -11.10
C GLY A 93 -1.59 -3.03 -10.89
N ALA A 94 -0.66 -3.87 -10.47
CA ALA A 94 0.74 -3.53 -10.18
C ALA A 94 1.34 -2.57 -11.24
N GLN A 95 1.47 -1.29 -10.89
CA GLN A 95 2.19 -0.31 -11.69
C GLN A 95 3.69 -0.43 -11.34
N ALA A 96 4.52 -0.44 -12.39
CA ALA A 96 5.94 -0.77 -12.34
C ALA A 96 6.73 0.05 -11.30
N ALA A 97 7.75 -0.59 -10.72
CA ALA A 97 8.66 0.01 -9.75
C ALA A 97 9.31 1.32 -10.25
N PRO A 98 9.57 2.29 -9.37
CA PRO A 98 9.96 3.64 -9.74
C PRO A 98 11.35 3.69 -10.41
N GLN A 99 11.42 4.24 -11.63
CA GLN A 99 12.68 4.71 -12.21
C GLN A 99 12.93 6.14 -11.75
N ALA A 100 13.97 6.34 -10.92
CA ALA A 100 14.38 7.66 -10.47
C ALA A 100 14.84 8.49 -11.68
N GLY A 101 14.21 9.66 -11.89
CA GLY A 101 14.58 10.61 -12.95
C GLY A 101 13.73 10.58 -14.23
N GLY A 102 12.68 9.74 -14.29
CA GLY A 102 11.67 9.78 -15.37
C GLY A 102 10.46 10.66 -15.07
N ASP A 103 9.50 10.73 -15.98
CA ASP A 103 8.20 11.33 -15.71
C ASP A 103 7.36 10.43 -14.80
N TYR A 104 6.75 11.02 -13.77
CA TYR A 104 5.86 10.31 -12.87
C TYR A 104 4.59 9.82 -13.58
N PRO A 105 4.26 8.52 -13.54
CA PRO A 105 3.04 8.00 -14.15
C PRO A 105 1.82 8.29 -13.25
N ILE A 106 1.12 9.39 -13.53
CA ILE A 106 -0.01 9.86 -12.71
C ILE A 106 -1.24 8.93 -12.86
N PRO A 107 -1.73 8.28 -11.78
CA PRO A 107 -2.92 7.42 -11.82
C PRO A 107 -4.20 8.16 -12.17
N VAL A 108 -5.19 7.43 -12.67
CA VAL A 108 -6.52 7.97 -12.97
C VAL A 108 -7.31 8.15 -11.68
N VAL A 109 -7.41 9.38 -11.20
CA VAL A 109 -8.27 9.75 -10.06
C VAL A 109 -9.13 10.97 -10.39
N GLY A 110 -10.28 11.10 -9.74
CA GLY A 110 -11.19 12.24 -9.92
C GLY A 110 -10.73 13.50 -9.17
N LYS A 111 -11.11 14.68 -9.67
CA LYS A 111 -10.84 15.99 -9.04
C LYS A 111 -11.46 16.12 -7.66
N ALA A 112 -10.81 16.86 -6.78
CA ALA A 112 -11.30 17.18 -5.44
C ALA A 112 -12.11 18.50 -5.46
N ASN A 113 -13.34 18.45 -4.94
CA ASN A 113 -14.27 19.58 -4.90
C ASN A 113 -14.25 20.25 -3.52
N PHE A 114 -13.26 21.09 -3.27
CA PHE A 114 -13.12 21.81 -1.99
C PHE A 114 -14.34 22.66 -1.63
N LYS A 115 -14.92 23.37 -2.60
CA LYS A 115 -16.10 24.23 -2.36
C LYS A 115 -17.31 23.43 -1.87
N LEU A 116 -17.54 22.25 -2.47
CA LEU A 116 -18.61 21.33 -2.07
C LEU A 116 -18.40 20.85 -0.62
N TYR A 117 -17.16 20.51 -0.28
CA TYR A 117 -16.81 20.09 1.08
C TYR A 117 -17.13 21.19 2.11
N VAL A 118 -16.62 22.42 1.87
CA VAL A 118 -16.82 23.55 2.79
C VAL A 118 -18.29 23.94 2.90
N SER A 119 -19.03 23.96 1.79
CA SER A 119 -20.46 24.30 1.80
C SER A 119 -21.28 23.31 2.63
N LEU A 120 -21.00 22.01 2.48
CA LEU A 120 -21.69 20.96 3.24
C LEU A 120 -21.32 20.99 4.72
N LEU A 121 -20.03 21.20 5.02
CA LEU A 121 -19.54 21.29 6.40
C LEU A 121 -20.14 22.49 7.13
N LEU A 122 -19.98 23.70 6.58
CA LEU A 122 -20.46 24.93 7.21
C LEU A 122 -22.00 24.99 7.25
N GLY A 123 -22.66 24.55 6.18
CA GLY A 123 -24.13 24.46 6.14
C GLY A 123 -24.66 23.49 7.20
N GLY A 124 -24.07 22.30 7.31
CA GLY A 124 -24.42 21.31 8.34
C GLY A 124 -24.20 21.84 9.76
N ILE A 125 -23.05 22.46 10.03
CA ILE A 125 -22.74 23.06 11.35
C ILE A 125 -23.73 24.19 11.69
N ALA A 126 -24.03 25.08 10.73
CA ALA A 126 -24.96 26.17 10.94
C ALA A 126 -26.37 25.66 11.27
N LEU A 127 -26.86 24.65 10.54
CA LEU A 127 -28.15 24.01 10.82
C LEU A 127 -28.17 23.29 12.17
N PHE A 128 -27.08 22.61 12.51
CA PHE A 128 -26.95 21.89 13.78
C PHE A 128 -26.99 22.85 14.98
N ILE A 129 -26.17 23.90 14.96
CA ILE A 129 -26.10 24.90 16.03
C ILE A 129 -27.38 25.74 16.08
N GLY A 130 -27.86 26.22 14.94
CA GLY A 130 -29.10 26.99 14.86
C GLY A 130 -30.31 26.17 15.31
N GLY A 131 -30.39 24.90 14.91
CA GLY A 131 -31.41 23.96 15.36
C GLY A 131 -31.37 23.73 16.87
N ALA A 132 -30.18 23.51 17.45
CA ALA A 132 -30.01 23.37 18.89
C ALA A 132 -30.47 24.62 19.67
N ALA A 133 -30.13 25.81 19.18
CA ALA A 133 -30.54 27.07 19.80
C ALA A 133 -32.06 27.27 19.75
N LEU A 134 -32.69 26.99 18.60
CA LEU A 134 -34.15 27.10 18.43
C LEU A 134 -34.91 26.02 19.21
N ALA A 135 -34.34 24.83 19.38
CA ALA A 135 -34.94 23.73 20.13
C ALA A 135 -35.15 24.06 21.62
N GLY A 136 -34.36 24.99 22.17
CA GLY A 136 -34.49 25.47 23.54
C GLY A 136 -35.60 26.51 23.75
N SER A 137 -36.32 26.92 22.70
CA SER A 137 -37.38 27.92 22.80
C SER A 137 -38.78 27.30 22.84
N GLU A 138 -39.68 27.85 23.64
CA GLU A 138 -41.07 27.37 23.76
C GLU A 138 -41.86 27.50 22.45
N SER A 139 -41.56 28.52 21.64
CA SER A 139 -42.30 28.84 20.41
C SER A 139 -41.72 28.19 19.15
N THR A 140 -40.44 27.78 19.14
CA THR A 140 -39.80 27.22 17.93
C THR A 140 -39.18 25.83 18.13
N ALA A 141 -39.45 25.17 19.27
CA ALA A 141 -38.89 23.87 19.62
C ALA A 141 -38.98 22.82 18.48
N GLY A 142 -40.15 22.65 17.88
CA GLY A 142 -40.36 21.65 16.80
C GLY A 142 -39.49 21.90 15.57
N LEU A 143 -39.38 23.16 15.13
CA LEU A 143 -38.49 23.54 14.03
C LEU A 143 -37.02 23.35 14.42
N GLY A 144 -36.65 23.72 15.65
CA GLY A 144 -35.29 23.56 16.15
C GLY A 144 -34.82 22.10 16.17
N VAL A 145 -35.65 21.19 16.68
CA VAL A 145 -35.35 19.75 16.68
C VAL A 145 -35.17 19.22 15.26
N ALA A 146 -36.04 19.62 14.32
CA ALA A 146 -35.91 19.22 12.91
C ALA A 146 -34.58 19.69 12.29
N LEU A 147 -34.23 20.97 12.46
CA LEU A 147 -32.99 21.54 11.92
C LEU A 147 -31.74 20.91 12.55
N PHE A 148 -31.79 20.56 13.84
CA PHE A 148 -30.71 19.87 14.54
C PHE A 148 -30.39 18.52 13.88
N PHE A 149 -31.41 17.69 13.65
CA PHE A 149 -31.22 16.38 13.00
C PHE A 149 -30.82 16.51 11.54
N ILE A 150 -31.40 17.46 10.78
CA ILE A 150 -31.01 17.72 9.39
C ILE A 150 -29.54 18.15 9.32
N GLY A 151 -29.11 19.06 10.19
CA GLY A 151 -27.71 19.49 10.29
C GLY A 151 -26.78 18.32 10.59
N GLY A 152 -27.14 17.47 11.55
CA GLY A 152 -26.38 16.25 11.89
C GLY A 152 -26.27 15.27 10.73
N LEU A 153 -27.36 15.00 10.01
CA LEU A 153 -27.36 14.13 8.83
C LEU A 153 -26.53 14.73 7.67
N MET A 154 -26.58 16.04 7.46
CA MET A 154 -25.75 16.72 6.46
C MET A 154 -24.25 16.55 6.73
N MET A 155 -23.82 16.43 7.99
CA MET A 155 -22.41 16.22 8.35
C MET A 155 -21.86 14.85 7.95
N ILE A 156 -22.72 13.90 7.54
CA ILE A 156 -22.28 12.60 7.00
C ILE A 156 -21.55 12.78 5.67
N TRP A 157 -22.01 13.69 4.80
CA TRP A 157 -21.39 13.91 3.49
C TRP A 157 -19.93 14.40 3.56
N PRO A 158 -19.58 15.45 4.32
CA PRO A 158 -18.18 15.86 4.45
C PRO A 158 -17.32 14.78 5.12
N ALA A 159 -17.87 13.95 6.01
CA ALA A 159 -17.14 12.79 6.53
C ALA A 159 -16.80 11.77 5.43
N ILE A 160 -17.76 11.43 4.57
CA ILE A 160 -17.52 10.57 3.40
C ILE A 160 -16.46 11.18 2.47
N LEU A 161 -16.54 12.49 2.20
CA LEU A 161 -15.57 13.17 1.35
C LEU A 161 -14.15 13.13 1.91
N ASN A 162 -13.96 13.20 3.24
CA ASN A 162 -12.64 13.03 3.86
C ASN A 162 -12.03 11.67 3.51
N TYR A 163 -12.81 10.58 3.62
CA TYR A 163 -12.33 9.25 3.24
C TYR A 163 -12.03 9.13 1.75
N VAL A 164 -12.88 9.72 0.89
CA VAL A 164 -12.66 9.72 -0.57
C VAL A 164 -11.38 10.48 -0.93
N PHE A 165 -11.13 11.64 -0.32
CA PHE A 165 -9.92 12.41 -0.59
C PHE A 165 -8.67 11.73 -0.05
N LEU A 166 -8.76 11.11 1.14
CA LEU A 166 -7.69 10.29 1.68
C LEU A 166 -7.36 9.11 0.76
N TYR A 167 -8.37 8.39 0.27
CA TYR A 167 -8.18 7.32 -0.72
C TYR A 167 -7.45 7.83 -1.97
N ARG A 168 -7.94 8.93 -2.54
CA ARG A 168 -7.41 9.49 -3.80
C ARG A 168 -5.98 9.95 -3.68
N ILE A 169 -5.61 10.61 -2.57
CA ILE A 169 -4.24 11.10 -2.42
C ILE A 169 -3.26 9.95 -2.19
N TRP A 170 -3.65 8.92 -1.44
CA TRP A 170 -2.85 7.69 -1.32
C TRP A 170 -2.73 6.95 -2.65
N ALA A 171 -3.81 6.92 -3.45
CA ALA A 171 -3.79 6.35 -4.79
C ALA A 171 -2.82 7.07 -5.72
N LEU A 172 -2.74 8.41 -5.64
CA LEU A 172 -1.85 9.20 -6.49
C LEU A 172 -0.37 8.89 -6.27
N ILE A 173 0.03 8.54 -5.04
CA ILE A 173 1.43 8.29 -4.69
C ILE A 173 1.85 6.81 -4.82
N GLN A 174 0.92 5.89 -5.13
CA GLN A 174 1.26 4.46 -5.24
C GLN A 174 2.35 4.16 -6.28
N PRO A 175 2.31 4.72 -7.52
CA PRO A 175 3.38 4.47 -8.48
C PRO A 175 4.77 4.95 -8.01
N GLY A 176 4.81 5.87 -7.04
CA GLY A 176 6.04 6.35 -6.43
C GLY A 176 6.65 5.40 -5.40
N GLY A 177 6.01 4.26 -5.12
CA GLY A 177 6.44 3.32 -4.09
C GLY A 177 5.96 3.69 -2.69
N ALA A 178 4.80 4.33 -2.57
CA ALA A 178 4.18 4.64 -1.28
C ALA A 178 3.95 3.37 -0.45
N SER A 179 4.19 3.44 0.86
CA SER A 179 4.21 2.23 1.70
C SER A 179 2.81 1.76 2.13
N ILE A 180 1.82 2.65 2.09
CA ILE A 180 0.44 2.34 2.47
C ILE A 180 -0.42 2.33 1.20
N SER A 181 -1.10 1.21 0.93
CA SER A 181 -2.02 1.14 -0.19
C SER A 181 -3.30 1.96 0.08
N PRO A 182 -4.01 2.43 -0.96
CA PRO A 182 -5.19 3.30 -0.78
C PRO A 182 -6.31 2.61 -0.02
N GLY A 183 -6.48 1.29 -0.26
CA GLY A 183 -7.41 0.45 0.47
C GLY A 183 -7.05 0.32 1.95
N LYS A 184 -5.77 0.10 2.29
CA LYS A 184 -5.32 0.06 3.70
C LYS A 184 -5.47 1.41 4.39
N ALA A 185 -5.17 2.50 3.67
CA ALA A 185 -5.28 3.85 4.19
C ALA A 185 -6.67 4.16 4.74
N VAL A 186 -7.73 3.72 4.05
CA VAL A 186 -9.12 3.96 4.47
C VAL A 186 -9.71 2.80 5.25
N GLY A 187 -9.50 1.56 4.82
CA GLY A 187 -10.16 0.38 5.40
C GLY A 187 -9.84 0.15 6.88
N PHE A 188 -8.58 0.38 7.28
CA PHE A 188 -8.16 0.17 8.67
C PHE A 188 -8.69 1.23 9.64
N LEU A 189 -9.22 2.37 9.15
CA LEU A 189 -9.87 3.38 9.99
C LEU A 189 -11.17 2.88 10.62
N PHE A 190 -11.79 1.85 10.04
CA PHE A 190 -13.06 1.29 10.52
C PHE A 190 -12.89 0.19 11.57
N ILE A 191 -11.65 -0.19 11.89
CA ILE A 191 -11.38 -1.20 12.93
C ILE A 191 -11.55 -0.53 14.30
N PRO A 192 -12.43 -1.02 15.18
CA PRO A 192 -12.60 -0.46 16.52
C PRO A 192 -11.27 -0.39 17.27
N ILE A 193 -11.03 0.72 17.98
CA ILE A 193 -9.82 1.02 18.78
C ILE A 193 -8.54 1.17 17.93
N PHE A 194 -8.21 0.18 17.10
CA PHE A 194 -7.06 0.21 16.19
C PHE A 194 -7.17 1.34 15.15
N GLY A 195 -8.37 1.64 14.67
CA GLY A 195 -8.61 2.70 13.68
C GLY A 195 -8.19 4.08 14.15
N ALA A 196 -8.27 4.36 15.46
CA ALA A 196 -7.78 5.61 16.03
C ALA A 196 -6.25 5.70 15.95
N ILE A 197 -5.54 4.64 16.33
CA ILE A 197 -4.07 4.55 16.20
C ILE A 197 -3.67 4.63 14.72
N TRP A 198 -4.39 3.91 13.87
CA TRP A 198 -4.17 3.91 12.42
C TRP A 198 -4.37 5.30 11.80
N ALA A 199 -5.35 6.08 12.28
CA ALA A 199 -5.56 7.45 11.84
C ALA A 199 -4.31 8.30 12.05
N PHE A 200 -3.62 8.17 13.19
CA PHE A 200 -2.34 8.86 13.39
C PHE A 200 -1.29 8.40 12.38
N ILE A 201 -1.14 7.09 12.18
CA ILE A 201 -0.15 6.54 11.24
C ILE A 201 -0.39 7.09 9.82
N VAL A 202 -1.62 6.99 9.31
CA VAL A 202 -1.92 7.37 7.92
C VAL A 202 -1.87 8.88 7.71
N LEU A 203 -2.32 9.69 8.68
CA LEU A 203 -2.32 11.15 8.55
C LEU A 203 -0.92 11.76 8.69
N PHE A 204 -0.11 11.29 9.64
CA PHE A 204 1.25 11.81 9.85
C PHE A 204 2.24 11.35 8.79
N LYS A 205 2.01 10.18 8.20
CA LYS A 205 2.91 9.61 7.19
C LYS A 205 2.72 10.23 5.80
N LEU A 206 1.49 10.61 5.46
CA LEU A 206 1.12 11.13 4.14
C LEU A 206 1.97 12.34 3.70
N PRO A 207 2.19 13.40 4.51
CA PRO A 207 2.99 14.55 4.09
C PRO A 207 4.43 14.20 3.73
N GLY A 208 5.05 13.29 4.48
CA GLY A 208 6.41 12.82 4.23
C GLY A 208 6.54 12.11 2.89
N GLU A 209 5.71 11.08 2.67
CA GLU A 209 5.76 10.31 1.42
C GLU A 209 5.37 11.14 0.20
N TRP A 210 4.37 12.02 0.33
CA TRP A 210 3.98 12.91 -0.77
C TRP A 210 5.14 13.82 -1.18
N ASN A 211 5.74 14.52 -0.21
CA ASN A 211 6.81 15.49 -0.48
C ASN A 211 8.05 14.79 -1.06
N GLU A 212 8.37 13.60 -0.53
CA GLU A 212 9.47 12.79 -1.03
C GLU A 212 9.20 12.33 -2.48
N ILE A 213 8.05 11.70 -2.75
CA ILE A 213 7.72 11.15 -4.06
C ILE A 213 7.64 12.25 -5.11
N THR A 214 6.93 13.35 -4.83
CA THR A 214 6.77 14.44 -5.80
C THR A 214 8.09 15.16 -6.12
N SER A 215 9.06 15.17 -5.20
CA SER A 215 10.39 15.74 -5.43
C SER A 215 11.29 14.91 -6.36
N ARG A 216 11.02 13.60 -6.49
CA ARG A 216 11.85 12.67 -7.26
C ARG A 216 11.67 12.75 -8.77
N TYR A 217 10.57 13.33 -9.26
CA TYR A 217 10.20 13.32 -10.69
C TYR A 217 10.06 14.73 -11.24
N SER A 218 10.60 14.95 -12.45
CA SER A 218 10.62 16.25 -13.17
C SER A 218 9.24 16.90 -13.26
N ASN A 219 8.22 16.13 -13.66
CA ASN A 219 6.86 16.61 -13.90
C ASN A 219 6.06 16.89 -12.61
N THR A 220 6.53 16.47 -11.43
CA THR A 220 5.84 16.67 -10.15
C THR A 220 6.58 17.57 -9.16
N GLN A 221 7.75 18.10 -9.50
CA GLN A 221 8.53 18.98 -8.61
C GLN A 221 7.77 20.26 -8.21
N SER A 222 6.87 20.75 -9.07
CA SER A 222 6.03 21.92 -8.78
C SER A 222 4.78 21.58 -7.96
N ALA A 223 4.62 20.34 -7.50
CA ALA A 223 3.48 19.94 -6.70
C ALA A 223 3.43 20.71 -5.37
N PRO A 224 2.23 21.07 -4.88
CA PRO A 224 2.08 21.65 -3.56
C PRO A 224 2.64 20.72 -2.49
N LYS A 225 3.47 21.25 -1.60
CA LYS A 225 3.97 20.49 -0.44
C LYS A 225 2.85 20.34 0.59
N LEU A 226 2.76 19.15 1.18
CA LEU A 226 1.87 18.90 2.31
C LEU A 226 2.59 19.22 3.60
N GLY A 227 1.94 19.98 4.48
CA GLY A 227 2.47 20.34 5.79
C GLY A 227 2.01 19.37 6.87
N ILE A 228 2.90 19.02 7.81
CA ILE A 228 2.49 18.25 9.00
C ILE A 228 1.66 19.10 9.97
N GLY A 229 1.78 20.43 9.88
CA GLY A 229 1.04 21.39 10.71
C GLY A 229 -0.47 21.26 10.60
N THR A 230 -1.02 20.94 9.42
CA THR A 230 -2.46 20.75 9.25
C THR A 230 -2.98 19.48 9.91
N VAL A 231 -2.14 18.46 10.07
CA VAL A 231 -2.46 17.27 10.89
C VAL A 231 -2.61 17.65 12.36
N PHE A 232 -1.74 18.51 12.89
CA PHE A 232 -1.92 19.04 14.25
C PHE A 232 -3.19 19.88 14.38
N CYS A 233 -3.50 20.72 13.39
CA CYS A 233 -4.74 21.49 13.38
C CYS A 233 -5.99 20.60 13.38
N LEU A 234 -5.98 19.45 12.67
CA LEU A 234 -7.07 18.47 12.70
C LEU A 234 -7.36 17.94 14.11
N ILE A 235 -6.33 17.82 14.95
CA ILE A 235 -6.44 17.27 16.30
C ILE A 235 -6.89 18.35 17.29
N PHE A 236 -6.23 19.51 17.28
CA PHE A 236 -6.48 20.55 18.30
C PHE A 236 -7.65 21.48 17.97
N ILE A 237 -7.94 21.70 16.68
CA ILE A 237 -8.97 22.63 16.24
C ILE A 237 -9.76 21.97 15.09
N PRO A 238 -10.57 20.94 15.39
CA PRO A 238 -11.02 19.97 14.40
C PRO A 238 -11.73 20.60 13.21
N VAL A 239 -12.61 21.59 13.40
CA VAL A 239 -13.31 22.24 12.29
C VAL A 239 -12.35 23.00 11.36
N ILE A 240 -11.48 23.84 11.93
CA ILE A 240 -10.52 24.63 11.15
C ILE A 240 -9.48 23.70 10.51
N GLY A 241 -8.94 22.77 11.29
CA GLY A 241 -8.03 21.74 10.81
C GLY A 241 -8.60 20.92 9.67
N SER A 242 -9.88 20.56 9.73
CA SER A 242 -10.59 19.87 8.64
C SER A 242 -10.58 20.67 7.35
N ILE A 243 -10.86 21.97 7.45
CA ILE A 243 -10.87 22.87 6.29
C ILE A 243 -9.47 23.03 5.72
N LEU A 244 -8.46 23.26 6.56
CA LEU A 244 -7.06 23.42 6.14
C LEU A 244 -6.53 22.14 5.48
N TRP A 245 -6.76 20.99 6.12
CA TRP A 245 -6.37 19.68 5.61
C TRP A 245 -6.99 19.39 4.25
N VAL A 246 -8.30 19.57 4.11
CA VAL A 246 -8.98 19.32 2.84
C VAL A 246 -8.59 20.35 1.78
N ALA A 247 -8.28 21.59 2.16
CA ALA A 247 -7.75 22.59 1.24
C ALA A 247 -6.39 22.17 0.66
N GLU A 248 -5.47 21.70 1.51
CA GLU A 248 -4.15 21.22 1.08
C GLU A 248 -4.26 19.98 0.20
N ILE A 249 -4.99 18.94 0.65
CA ILE A 249 -5.18 17.71 -0.12
C ILE A 249 -5.88 18.00 -1.45
N SER A 250 -6.88 18.88 -1.47
CA SER A 250 -7.58 19.22 -2.71
C SER A 250 -6.66 19.90 -3.72
N LYS A 251 -5.79 20.80 -3.26
CA LYS A 251 -4.77 21.43 -4.13
C LYS A 251 -3.82 20.39 -4.69
N ALA A 252 -3.31 19.48 -3.85
CA ALA A 252 -2.42 18.39 -4.23
C ALA A 252 -3.06 17.45 -5.27
N ILE A 253 -4.27 16.95 -5.01
CA ILE A 253 -5.02 16.08 -5.94
C ILE A 253 -5.27 16.79 -7.26
N ASN A 254 -5.78 18.02 -7.22
CA ASN A 254 -6.13 18.75 -8.44
C ASN A 254 -4.89 19.11 -9.27
N PHE A 255 -3.75 19.39 -8.63
CA PHE A 255 -2.48 19.57 -9.32
C PHE A 255 -2.11 18.32 -10.14
N MET A 256 -2.07 17.14 -9.51
CA MET A 256 -1.73 15.89 -10.19
C MET A 256 -2.73 15.56 -11.31
N VAL A 257 -4.03 15.71 -11.05
CA VAL A 257 -5.06 15.47 -12.06
C VAL A 257 -4.91 16.41 -13.27
N ASN A 258 -4.58 17.68 -13.03
CA ASN A 258 -4.35 18.64 -14.10
C ASN A 258 -3.02 18.38 -14.83
N ALA A 259 -1.96 18.02 -14.11
CA ALA A 259 -0.66 17.67 -14.70
C ALA A 259 -0.76 16.46 -15.64
N ARG A 260 -1.62 15.49 -15.32
CA ARG A 260 -1.95 14.37 -16.23
C ARG A 260 -2.65 14.83 -17.52
N MET A 261 -3.43 15.89 -17.45
CA MET A 261 -4.21 16.40 -18.61
C MET A 261 -3.37 17.30 -19.52
N MET A 262 -2.21 17.79 -19.06
CA MET A 262 -1.31 18.55 -19.92
C MET A 262 -0.65 17.58 -20.91
N PRO A 263 -0.67 17.85 -22.22
CA PRO A 263 0.12 17.07 -23.15
C PRO A 263 1.59 17.21 -22.71
N VAL A 264 2.29 16.08 -22.62
CA VAL A 264 3.75 16.06 -22.54
C VAL A 264 4.21 16.88 -23.74
N GLN A 265 4.61 18.12 -23.52
CA GLN A 265 5.30 18.89 -24.55
C GLN A 265 6.60 18.14 -24.74
N ASN A 266 6.65 17.31 -25.77
CA ASN A 266 7.88 16.73 -26.27
C ASN A 266 8.81 17.91 -26.58
N THR A 267 9.62 18.32 -25.61
CA THR A 267 10.83 19.10 -25.89
C THR A 267 11.79 18.12 -26.54
N GLN A 268 11.51 17.79 -27.80
CA GLN A 268 12.50 17.24 -28.70
C GLN A 268 13.62 18.28 -28.70
N PRO A 269 14.84 17.94 -28.25
CA PRO A 269 15.95 18.87 -28.41
C PRO A 269 16.01 19.18 -29.90
N ALA A 270 15.99 20.46 -30.25
CA ALA A 270 16.15 20.90 -31.62
C ALA A 270 17.43 20.23 -32.15
N ALA A 271 17.27 19.16 -32.92
CA ALA A 271 18.35 18.50 -33.59
C ALA A 271 18.95 19.57 -34.48
N GLY A 272 20.18 19.97 -34.16
CA GLY A 272 20.97 20.89 -34.96
C GLY A 272 21.13 20.32 -36.36
N GLY A 273 20.18 20.66 -37.24
CA GLY A 273 20.25 20.41 -38.67
C GLY A 273 21.02 21.55 -39.32
N GLY A 274 22.31 21.64 -39.00
CA GLY A 274 23.26 22.39 -39.82
C GLY A 274 23.39 21.67 -41.17
N GLY A 275 22.57 22.07 -42.13
CA GLY A 275 22.64 21.61 -43.52
C GLY A 275 22.85 22.80 -44.42
N LEU A 276 24.11 23.04 -44.80
CA LEU A 276 24.53 24.01 -45.80
C LEU A 276 23.81 23.76 -47.12
N SER A 277 23.06 24.74 -47.62
CA SER A 277 22.55 24.75 -48.99
C SER A 277 23.66 25.31 -49.89
N PHE A 278 24.33 24.44 -50.65
CA PHE A 278 25.09 24.83 -51.83
C PHE A 278 24.33 24.40 -53.08
N TYR A 279 24.42 25.27 -54.08
CA TYR A 279 23.83 25.28 -55.42
C TYR A 279 22.48 25.98 -55.55
#